data_AF-A0A959CKA4-F1
#
_entry.id   AF-A0A959CKA4-F1
#
_cell.length_a   1.000
_cell.length_b   1.000
_cell.length_c   1.000
_cell.angle_alpha   90.00
_cell.angle_beta   90.00
_cell.angle_gamma   90.00
#
_symmetry.space_group_name_H-M   'P 1'
#
loop_
_entity.id
_entity.type
_entity.pdbx_description
1 polymer ?
#
loop_
_entity_poly.entity_id
_entity_poly.type
_entity_poly.pdbx_seq_one_letter_code
_entity_poly.pdbx_strand_id
1 'polypeptide(L)'
;MISTLIQLLLALPALLAPAGGHPAPGTGLEDGQLVIEVGNVKEAKGTIWVGIYDSQDNYLVKEKAIVQGFKVERVGDARFSIPGLPFGTYAVALFHDINDNGELDRNFLGIPTEPFAFSRPPRSKWRLPSFSEVSFQFQASSQRLRISLREWYD
;
A
#
# COMPACT_ATOMS: atom_id res chain seq x y z
N MET A 1 5.53 -11.59 69.26
CA MET A 1 5.93 -12.67 68.33
C MET A 1 5.02 -12.59 67.11
N ILE A 2 5.66 -12.21 66.02
CA ILE A 2 5.23 -12.04 64.64
C ILE A 2 4.16 -13.06 64.21
N SER A 3 2.98 -12.59 63.77
CA SER A 3 1.98 -13.42 63.08
C SER A 3 1.68 -12.76 61.74
N THR A 4 2.36 -13.26 60.71
CA THR A 4 2.25 -12.87 59.31
C THR A 4 1.44 -13.95 58.61
N LEU A 5 0.34 -13.60 57.94
CA LEU A 5 -0.18 -14.44 56.86
C LEU A 5 -0.86 -13.56 55.81
N ILE A 6 -0.04 -13.13 54.86
CA ILE A 6 -0.43 -12.44 53.63
C ILE A 6 -1.07 -13.48 52.71
N GLN A 7 -2.27 -13.17 52.22
CA GLN A 7 -3.00 -14.02 51.28
C GLN A 7 -2.28 -14.09 49.92
N LEU A 8 -2.19 -15.34 49.48
CA LEU A 8 -1.67 -15.89 48.24
C LEU A 8 -2.22 -15.17 46.99
N LEU A 9 -1.36 -14.46 46.26
CA LEU A 9 -1.63 -13.99 44.90
C LEU A 9 -1.20 -15.10 43.92
N LEU A 10 -2.17 -15.71 43.24
CA LEU A 10 -1.91 -16.62 42.12
C LEU A 10 -1.41 -15.81 40.93
N ALA A 11 -0.09 -15.73 40.75
CA ALA A 11 0.50 -15.28 39.51
C ALA A 11 0.48 -16.45 38.51
N LEU A 12 -0.45 -16.41 37.56
CA LEU A 12 -0.38 -17.23 36.36
C LEU A 12 0.89 -16.83 35.58
N PRO A 13 1.73 -17.78 35.11
CA PRO A 13 2.75 -17.43 34.14
C PRO A 13 2.02 -17.00 32.86
N ALA A 14 2.14 -15.72 32.51
CA ALA A 14 1.83 -15.26 31.17
C ALA A 14 2.75 -16.02 30.21
N LEU A 15 2.18 -16.94 29.43
CA LEU A 15 2.88 -17.59 28.34
C LEU A 15 3.24 -16.50 27.34
N LEU A 16 4.50 -16.07 27.37
CA LEU A 16 5.07 -15.16 26.39
C LEU A 16 5.07 -15.93 25.06
N ALA A 17 4.00 -15.77 24.27
CA ALA A 17 4.08 -16.12 22.86
C ALA A 17 5.26 -15.34 22.28
N PRO A 18 6.18 -15.96 21.52
CA PRO A 18 7.13 -15.18 20.75
C PRO A 18 6.28 -14.26 19.89
N ALA A 19 6.34 -12.96 20.16
CA ALA A 19 5.93 -11.97 19.19
C ALA A 19 6.63 -12.39 17.90
N GLY A 20 5.83 -12.80 16.91
CA GLY A 20 6.34 -13.06 15.57
C GLY A 20 6.99 -11.76 15.14
N GLY A 21 8.31 -11.68 15.36
CA GLY A 21 9.13 -10.60 14.90
C GLY A 21 8.87 -10.56 13.42
N HIS A 22 8.20 -9.50 12.96
CA HIS A 22 8.35 -9.10 11.58
C HIS A 22 9.86 -9.03 11.38
N PRO A 23 10.46 -9.76 10.43
CA PRO A 23 11.85 -9.54 10.11
C PRO A 23 11.97 -8.05 9.83
N ALA A 24 12.79 -7.36 10.63
CA ALA A 24 13.21 -6.01 10.34
C ALA A 24 13.66 -5.99 8.87
N PRO A 25 13.35 -4.93 8.10
CA PRO A 25 13.82 -4.83 6.71
C PRO A 25 15.32 -5.12 6.69
N GLY A 26 15.68 -6.11 5.88
CA GLY A 26 17.02 -6.66 5.83
C GLY A 26 18.03 -5.53 5.64
N THR A 27 19.05 -5.53 6.50
CA THR A 27 20.26 -4.74 6.32
C THR A 27 21.00 -5.24 5.08
N GLY A 28 20.64 -4.69 3.94
CA GLY A 28 21.35 -4.75 2.67
C GLY A 28 21.00 -3.47 1.91
N LEU A 29 22.00 -2.64 1.62
CA LEU A 29 21.90 -1.34 0.93
C LEU A 29 21.61 -1.53 -0.57
N GLU A 30 20.70 -2.44 -0.91
CA GLU A 30 20.39 -2.77 -2.29
C GLU A 30 19.12 -2.03 -2.68
N ASP A 31 19.23 -1.23 -3.73
CA ASP A 31 18.12 -0.55 -4.37
C ASP A 31 17.97 -1.00 -5.82
N GLY A 32 16.81 -0.70 -6.39
CA GLY A 32 16.52 -1.04 -7.76
C GLY A 32 15.48 -0.12 -8.38
N GLN A 33 15.08 -0.48 -9.59
CA GLN A 33 14.03 0.20 -10.34
C GLN A 33 12.72 -0.59 -10.28
N LEU A 34 11.70 0.00 -9.67
CA LEU A 34 10.33 -0.51 -9.77
C LEU A 34 9.67 0.09 -11.02
N VAL A 35 9.34 -0.76 -11.98
CA VAL A 35 8.60 -0.38 -13.19
C VAL A 35 7.13 -0.71 -12.98
N ILE A 36 6.26 0.29 -12.98
CA ILE A 36 4.82 0.09 -12.84
C ILE A 36 4.17 0.27 -14.22
N GLU A 37 3.44 -0.76 -14.65
CA GLU A 37 2.62 -0.74 -15.85
C GLU A 37 1.16 -0.64 -15.44
N VAL A 38 0.52 0.50 -15.72
CA VAL A 38 -0.88 0.76 -15.42
C VAL A 38 -1.70 0.47 -16.67
N GLY A 39 -2.50 -0.59 -16.63
CA GLY A 39 -3.46 -0.91 -17.67
C GLY A 39 -4.84 -0.33 -17.41
N ASN A 40 -5.68 -0.42 -18.43
CA ASN A 40 -7.09 0.02 -18.42
C ASN A 40 -7.27 1.52 -18.18
N VAL A 41 -6.35 2.35 -18.72
CA VAL A 41 -6.55 3.80 -18.76
C VAL A 41 -7.60 4.12 -19.83
N LYS A 42 -8.80 4.49 -19.41
CA LYS A 42 -9.95 4.73 -20.31
C LYS A 42 -10.03 6.18 -20.80
N GLU A 43 -9.38 7.13 -20.11
CA GLU A 43 -9.48 8.56 -20.37
C GLU A 43 -8.09 9.17 -20.63
N ALA A 44 -7.93 9.94 -21.71
CA ALA A 44 -6.66 10.58 -22.08
C ALA A 44 -6.54 12.01 -21.51
N LYS A 45 -6.79 12.16 -20.22
CA LYS A 45 -6.77 13.43 -19.48
C LYS A 45 -6.48 13.16 -18.01
N GLY A 46 -6.24 14.20 -17.24
CA GLY A 46 -6.00 14.03 -15.81
C GLY A 46 -4.58 13.60 -15.49
N THR A 47 -4.43 13.12 -14.25
CA THR A 47 -3.17 12.67 -13.67
C THR A 47 -3.37 11.31 -13.00
N ILE A 48 -2.48 10.36 -13.23
CA ILE A 48 -2.41 9.14 -12.41
C ILE A 48 -1.49 9.43 -11.24
N TRP A 49 -2.05 9.39 -10.04
CA TRP A 49 -1.32 9.49 -8.79
C TRP A 49 -0.98 8.11 -8.26
N VAL A 50 0.25 7.95 -7.79
CA VAL A 50 0.81 6.69 -7.33
C VAL A 50 1.39 6.92 -5.94
N GLY A 51 0.81 6.27 -4.95
CA GLY A 51 1.33 6.22 -3.58
C GLY A 51 2.00 4.87 -3.33
N ILE A 52 3.25 4.91 -2.88
CA ILE A 52 4.03 3.74 -2.48
C ILE A 52 4.22 3.78 -0.96
N TYR A 53 3.90 2.68 -0.30
CA TYR A 53 3.93 2.53 1.15
C TYR A 53 4.81 1.36 1.54
N ASP A 54 5.56 1.49 2.64
CA ASP A 54 6.50 0.48 3.16
C ASP A 54 5.95 -0.28 4.38
N SER A 55 4.88 0.21 5.01
CA SER A 55 4.38 -0.34 6.27
C SER A 55 2.88 -0.12 6.45
N GLN A 56 2.29 -0.89 7.38
CA GLN A 56 0.86 -0.83 7.69
C GLN A 56 0.45 0.50 8.34
N ASP A 57 1.32 1.10 9.16
CA ASP A 57 1.07 2.38 9.83
C ASP A 57 1.11 3.57 8.86
N ASN A 58 1.93 3.48 7.81
CA ASN A 58 2.03 4.51 6.77
C ASN A 58 0.96 4.37 5.69
N TYR A 59 0.33 3.19 5.58
CA TYR A 59 -0.55 2.84 4.47
C TYR A 59 -1.74 3.80 4.33
N LEU A 60 -1.87 4.41 3.15
CA LEU A 60 -2.90 5.40 2.78
C LEU A 60 -2.86 6.72 3.57
N VAL A 61 -1.75 7.02 4.23
CA VAL A 61 -1.44 8.35 4.77
C VAL A 61 -0.62 9.10 3.71
N LYS A 62 -1.19 10.13 3.07
CA LYS A 62 -0.59 10.81 1.90
C LYS A 62 0.84 11.30 2.20
N GLU A 63 1.06 11.84 3.39
CA GLU A 63 2.31 12.43 3.86
C GLU A 63 3.40 11.41 4.18
N LYS A 64 3.04 10.13 4.26
CA LYS A 64 3.97 9.01 4.48
C LYS A 64 4.25 8.21 3.22
N ALA A 65 3.60 8.56 2.11
CA ALA A 65 3.79 7.89 0.83
C ALA A 65 4.96 8.51 0.06
N ILE A 66 5.67 7.68 -0.69
CA ILE A 66 6.38 8.19 -1.86
C ILE A 66 5.30 8.43 -2.92
N VAL A 67 5.05 9.69 -3.25
CA VAL A 67 4.01 10.10 -4.21
C VAL A 67 4.64 10.48 -5.54
N GLN A 68 4.13 9.91 -6.62
CA GLN A 68 4.42 10.37 -7.98
C GLN A 68 3.12 10.57 -8.77
N GLY A 69 3.04 11.69 -9.49
CA GLY A 69 1.94 12.02 -10.38
C GLY A 69 2.41 12.01 -11.84
N PHE A 70 1.58 11.47 -12.74
CA PHE A 70 1.90 11.40 -14.15
C PHE A 70 0.72 11.87 -15.00
N LYS A 71 0.98 12.81 -15.91
CA LYS A 71 -0.05 13.28 -16.83
C LYS A 71 -0.45 12.17 -17.79
N VAL A 72 -1.75 11.98 -17.96
CA VAL A 72 -2.29 10.99 -18.89
C VAL A 72 -2.54 11.64 -20.25
N GLU A 73 -1.74 11.27 -21.25
CA GLU A 73 -1.83 11.83 -22.61
C GLU A 73 -2.57 10.91 -23.60
N ARG A 74 -2.76 9.64 -23.25
CA ARG A 74 -3.38 8.63 -24.13
C ARG A 74 -4.13 7.56 -23.35
N VAL A 75 -5.09 6.94 -24.03
CA VAL A 75 -5.78 5.74 -23.54
C VAL A 75 -4.89 4.50 -23.71
N GLY A 76 -5.13 3.47 -22.89
CA GLY A 76 -4.45 2.18 -22.95
C GLY A 76 -3.53 1.91 -21.76
N ASP A 77 -2.38 1.30 -22.01
CA ASP A 77 -1.39 1.01 -20.97
C ASP A 77 -0.44 2.21 -20.82
N ALA A 78 -0.21 2.64 -19.58
CA ALA A 78 0.82 3.60 -19.18
C ALA A 78 1.95 2.87 -18.45
N ARG A 79 3.17 3.39 -18.54
CA ARG A 79 4.34 2.81 -17.86
C ARG A 79 5.17 3.90 -17.22
N PHE A 80 5.61 3.67 -15.99
CA PHE A 80 6.52 4.56 -15.29
C PHE A 80 7.52 3.78 -14.44
N SER A 81 8.60 4.44 -14.06
CA SER A 81 9.73 3.83 -13.36
C SER A 81 10.11 4.64 -12.13
N ILE A 82 10.26 3.96 -11.01
CA ILE A 82 10.73 4.51 -9.74
C ILE A 82 12.15 3.96 -9.52
N PRO A 83 13.20 4.74 -9.84
CA PRO A 83 14.58 4.34 -9.59
C PRO A 83 14.94 4.53 -8.11
N GLY A 84 15.96 3.80 -7.64
CA GLY A 84 16.49 3.98 -6.29
C GLY A 84 15.54 3.53 -5.17
N LEU A 85 14.58 2.66 -5.48
CA LEU A 85 13.70 2.10 -4.45
C LEU A 85 14.49 1.04 -3.68
N PRO A 86 14.65 1.15 -2.35
CA PRO A 86 15.32 0.12 -1.56
C PRO A 86 14.60 -1.22 -1.64
N PHE A 87 15.31 -2.32 -1.47
CA PHE A 87 14.69 -3.62 -1.35
C PHE A 87 13.84 -3.69 -0.08
N GLY A 88 12.65 -4.26 -0.21
CA GLY A 88 11.66 -4.20 0.86
C GLY A 88 10.31 -4.79 0.51
N THR A 89 9.37 -4.65 1.44
CA THR A 89 7.96 -4.99 1.21
C THR A 89 7.20 -3.71 0.99
N TYR A 90 6.45 -3.62 -0.10
CA TYR A 90 5.72 -2.42 -0.47
C TYR A 90 4.27 -2.71 -0.81
N ALA A 91 3.41 -1.73 -0.62
CA ALA A 91 2.10 -1.67 -1.23
C ALA A 91 2.02 -0.44 -2.13
N VAL A 92 1.41 -0.59 -3.30
CA VAL A 92 1.10 0.53 -4.19
C VAL A 92 -0.41 0.73 -4.17
N ALA A 93 -0.84 1.97 -4.00
CA ALA A 93 -2.19 2.42 -4.31
C ALA A 93 -2.08 3.49 -5.39
N LEU A 94 -2.93 3.41 -6.40
CA LEU A 94 -2.98 4.42 -7.45
C LEU A 94 -4.42 4.77 -7.80
N PHE A 95 -4.62 5.99 -8.27
CA PHE A 95 -5.89 6.44 -8.81
C PHE A 95 -5.67 7.37 -9.99
N HIS A 96 -6.66 7.38 -10.88
CA HIS A 96 -6.68 8.26 -12.05
C HIS A 96 -7.58 9.45 -11.73
N ASP A 97 -6.94 10.55 -11.35
CA ASP A 97 -7.55 11.86 -11.13
C ASP A 97 -7.88 12.49 -12.47
N ILE A 98 -9.10 12.28 -12.94
CA ILE A 98 -9.57 12.68 -14.27
C ILE A 98 -9.83 14.20 -14.31
N ASN A 99 -10.17 14.80 -13.16
CA ASN A 99 -10.52 16.21 -13.06
C ASN A 99 -9.34 17.11 -12.59
N ASP A 100 -8.18 16.52 -12.28
CA ASP A 100 -6.94 17.16 -11.81
C ASP A 100 -7.09 17.94 -10.49
N ASN A 101 -7.90 17.47 -9.54
CA ASN A 101 -8.05 18.11 -8.23
C ASN A 101 -7.02 17.63 -7.18
N GLY A 102 -6.21 16.62 -7.50
CA GLY A 102 -5.18 16.04 -6.62
C GLY A 102 -5.72 15.05 -5.58
N GLU A 103 -6.98 14.65 -5.69
CA GLU A 103 -7.67 13.80 -4.72
C GLU A 103 -8.47 12.69 -5.41
N LEU A 104 -8.61 11.54 -4.74
CA LEU A 104 -9.52 10.50 -5.21
C LEU A 104 -10.95 10.93 -4.90
N ASP A 105 -11.69 11.32 -5.94
CA ASP A 105 -13.08 11.75 -5.76
C ASP A 105 -13.98 10.62 -5.26
N ARG A 106 -14.94 11.01 -4.44
CA ARG A 106 -15.93 10.11 -3.82
C ARG A 106 -17.31 10.73 -3.87
N ASN A 107 -18.33 9.88 -4.01
CA ASN A 107 -19.72 10.32 -3.89
C ASN A 107 -20.10 10.58 -2.41
N PHE A 108 -21.35 10.99 -2.17
CA PHE A 108 -21.88 11.26 -0.83
C PHE A 108 -21.89 10.04 0.13
N LEU A 109 -21.72 8.83 -0.39
CA LEU A 109 -21.57 7.58 0.37
C LEU A 109 -20.09 7.21 0.61
N GLY A 110 -19.14 8.03 0.17
CA GLY A 110 -17.70 7.77 0.29
C GLY A 110 -17.16 6.75 -0.73
N ILE A 111 -17.96 6.37 -1.73
CA ILE A 111 -17.54 5.42 -2.77
C ILE A 111 -16.69 6.16 -3.82
N PRO A 112 -15.51 5.63 -4.19
CA PRO A 112 -14.69 6.20 -5.25
C PRO A 112 -15.47 6.37 -6.56
N THR A 113 -15.44 7.58 -7.12
CA THR A 113 -16.04 7.88 -8.43
C THR A 113 -15.02 7.85 -9.56
N GLU A 114 -13.73 7.81 -9.23
CA GLU A 114 -12.65 7.71 -10.20
C GLU A 114 -11.99 6.33 -10.17
N PRO A 115 -11.35 5.91 -11.29
CA PRO A 115 -10.68 4.63 -11.36
C PRO A 115 -9.51 4.54 -10.37
N PHE A 116 -9.41 3.42 -9.68
CA PHE A 116 -8.34 3.16 -8.71
C PHE A 116 -7.82 1.72 -8.81
N ALA A 117 -6.66 1.48 -8.22
CA ALA A 117 -6.10 0.14 -8.12
C ALA A 117 -5.06 0.02 -6.99
N PHE A 118 -4.77 -1.22 -6.64
CA PHE A 118 -3.73 -1.58 -5.68
C PHE A 118 -2.72 -2.54 -6.32
N SER A 119 -1.52 -2.65 -5.76
CA SER A 119 -0.47 -3.57 -6.21
C SER A 119 -0.90 -5.02 -6.30
N ARG A 120 -1.89 -5.44 -5.49
CA ARG A 120 -2.55 -6.74 -5.59
C ARG A 120 -4.07 -6.56 -5.43
N PRO A 121 -4.88 -7.47 -5.99
CA PRO A 121 -6.33 -7.39 -5.85
C PRO A 121 -6.73 -7.55 -4.38
N PRO A 122 -7.58 -6.65 -3.83
CA PRO A 122 -8.09 -6.79 -2.48
C PRO A 122 -9.03 -8.00 -2.38
N ARG A 123 -9.17 -8.57 -1.18
CA ARG A 123 -10.04 -9.73 -0.91
C ARG A 123 -11.52 -9.36 -0.92
N SER A 124 -11.83 -8.10 -0.63
CA SER A 124 -13.19 -7.57 -0.64
C SER A 124 -13.17 -6.18 -1.24
N LYS A 125 -14.15 -5.90 -2.11
CA LYS A 125 -14.39 -4.55 -2.62
C LYS A 125 -15.01 -3.66 -1.54
N TRP A 126 -15.78 -4.22 -0.61
CA TRP A 126 -16.60 -3.49 0.37
C TRP A 126 -15.83 -2.87 1.54
N ARG A 127 -14.51 -3.05 1.61
CA ARG A 127 -13.66 -2.48 2.65
C ARG A 127 -12.33 -2.09 2.04
N LEU A 128 -11.71 -1.07 2.65
CA LEU A 128 -10.32 -0.75 2.37
C LEU A 128 -9.41 -1.96 2.67
N PRO A 129 -8.56 -2.39 1.73
CA PRO A 129 -7.61 -3.46 1.99
C PRO A 129 -6.63 -3.08 3.10
N SER A 130 -6.06 -4.07 3.77
CA SER A 130 -4.90 -3.84 4.63
C SER A 130 -3.62 -3.80 3.80
N PHE A 131 -2.55 -3.22 4.34
CA PHE A 131 -1.23 -3.21 3.69
C PHE A 131 -0.79 -4.63 3.34
N SER A 132 -0.86 -5.54 4.31
CA SER A 132 -0.46 -6.94 4.12
C SER A 132 -1.26 -7.67 3.03
N GLU A 133 -2.51 -7.27 2.81
CA GLU A 133 -3.35 -7.86 1.76
C GLU A 133 -2.86 -7.48 0.37
N VAL A 134 -2.42 -6.23 0.20
CA VAL A 134 -2.03 -5.70 -1.10
C VAL A 134 -0.52 -5.63 -1.33
N SER A 135 0.29 -5.96 -0.32
CA SER A 135 1.75 -5.82 -0.40
C SER A 135 2.43 -6.92 -1.22
N PHE A 136 3.61 -6.57 -1.74
CA PHE A 136 4.50 -7.42 -2.52
C PHE A 136 5.95 -7.22 -2.07
N GLN A 137 6.81 -8.21 -2.33
CA GLN A 137 8.26 -8.07 -2.12
C GLN A 137 8.91 -7.43 -3.34
N PHE A 138 9.81 -6.49 -3.10
CA PHE A 138 10.71 -5.88 -4.08
C PHE A 138 12.15 -6.23 -3.70
N GLN A 139 12.78 -7.09 -4.50
CA GLN A 139 14.09 -7.69 -4.18
C GLN A 139 14.97 -7.84 -5.42
N ALA A 140 14.71 -7.04 -6.45
CA ALA A 140 15.41 -7.11 -7.73
C ALA A 140 15.85 -5.72 -8.18
N SER A 141 17.03 -5.63 -8.79
CA SER A 141 17.54 -4.38 -9.37
C SER A 141 16.61 -3.78 -10.43
N SER A 142 15.75 -4.61 -11.04
CA SER A 142 14.59 -4.16 -11.80
C SER A 142 13.42 -5.12 -11.61
N GLN A 143 12.28 -4.61 -11.15
CA GLN A 143 11.04 -5.39 -11.00
C GLN A 143 9.90 -4.70 -11.72
N ARG A 144 9.12 -5.48 -12.48
CA ARG A 144 7.92 -4.98 -13.15
C ARG A 144 6.68 -5.35 -12.35
N LEU A 145 5.82 -4.38 -12.10
CA LEU A 145 4.53 -4.53 -11.43
C LEU A 145 3.42 -4.06 -12.37
N ARG A 146 2.60 -4.98 -12.86
CA ARG A 146 1.44 -4.65 -13.68
C ARG A 146 0.21 -4.47 -12.79
N ILE A 147 -0.42 -3.31 -12.87
CA ILE A 147 -1.62 -2.92 -12.12
C ILE A 147 -2.66 -2.50 -13.15
N SER A 148 -3.94 -2.81 -12.93
CA SER A 148 -5.00 -2.36 -13.84
C SER A 148 -6.02 -1.54 -13.07
N LEU A 149 -6.31 -0.34 -13.57
CA LEU A 149 -7.36 0.53 -13.05
C LEU A 149 -8.70 -0.19 -13.11
N ARG A 150 -9.50 -0.02 -12.07
CA ARG A 150 -10.89 -0.50 -11.99
C ARG A 150 -11.77 0.59 -11.44
N GLU A 151 -12.98 0.64 -11.93
CA GLU A 151 -14.04 1.41 -11.29
C GLU A 151 -14.64 0.59 -10.15
N TRP A 152 -15.32 1.23 -9.21
CA TRP A 152 -15.93 0.52 -8.09
C TRP A 152 -16.96 -0.55 -8.56
N TYR A 153 -17.64 -0.27 -9.67
CA TYR A 153 -18.72 -1.10 -10.21
C TYR A 153 -18.27 -2.17 -11.22
N ASP A 154 -16.98 -2.19 -11.61
CA ASP A 154 -16.35 -3.33 -12.31
C ASP A 154 -16.11 -4.47 -11.32
#